data_AF-A0A833Z8G3-F1
#
_entry.id   AF-A0A833Z8G3-F1
#
_cell.length_a   1.000
_cell.length_b   1.000
_cell.length_c   1.000
_cell.angle_alpha   90.00
_cell.angle_beta   90.00
_cell.angle_gamma   90.00
#
_symmetry.space_group_name_H-M   'P 1'
#
loop_
_entity.id
_entity.type
_entity.pdbx_description
1 polymer ?
#
loop_
_entity_poly.entity_id
_entity_poly.type
_entity_poly.pdbx_seq_one_letter_code
_entity_poly.pdbx_strand_id
1 'polypeptide(L)'
;MASSELEQICSYINEKISNIKTCLSLRNCGQEPTLKTILNKIGDEIVVVNELLNKLELEIQYQEQTTNTLKELCASLEEDCKDVEHLKENIPPHLPQVTVTQNSATVSDLDPEEPGKGEEPVKGEEPGATKKKPPKEQRNIKEMPFITSEEFNGIPAYMKSRLTYCQINDVIKEINKAVVSKYKILHQPKKSTMSSVARNLYHRFLDEETKDTKGHYFIVEADVKEFTALKVDKRFHVILNILRHCRRLSEVRGGGLTRYVIT
;
A
#
# COMPACT_ATOMS: atom_id res chain seq x y z
N MET A 1 49.92 44.88 38.06
CA MET A 1 50.10 43.45 38.40
C MET A 1 48.98 42.91 39.29
N ALA A 2 48.56 43.60 40.36
CA ALA A 2 47.51 43.14 41.29
C ALA A 2 46.13 42.78 40.66
N SER A 3 45.74 43.44 39.56
CA SER A 3 44.49 43.10 38.84
C SER A 3 44.50 41.69 38.23
N SER A 4 45.67 41.17 37.85
CA SER A 4 45.79 39.85 37.21
C SER A 4 45.66 38.70 38.21
N GLU A 5 46.13 38.88 39.44
CA GLU A 5 46.03 37.88 40.51
C GLU A 5 44.59 37.80 41.05
N LEU A 6 43.92 38.95 41.18
CA LEU A 6 42.50 38.99 41.54
C LEU A 6 41.63 38.27 40.50
N GLU A 7 41.88 38.50 39.20
CA GLU A 7 41.16 37.81 38.13
C GLU A 7 41.40 36.30 38.11
N GLN A 8 42.62 35.85 38.41
CA GLN A 8 42.93 34.43 38.57
C GLN A 8 42.16 33.80 39.74
N ILE A 9 42.10 34.49 40.88
CA ILE A 9 41.33 34.04 42.05
C ILE A 9 39.83 34.03 41.74
N CYS A 10 39.30 35.07 41.09
CA CYS A 10 37.91 35.12 40.66
C CYS A 10 37.57 33.96 39.71
N SER A 11 38.44 33.67 38.75
CA SER A 11 38.27 32.54 37.82
C SER A 11 38.24 31.21 38.55
N TYR A 12 39.18 30.98 39.48
CA TYR A 12 39.24 29.76 40.29
C TYR A 12 38.00 29.58 41.17
N ILE A 13 37.53 30.66 41.81
CA ILE A 13 36.30 30.64 42.62
C ILE A 13 35.08 30.37 41.74
N ASN A 14 34.97 31.02 40.60
CA ASN A 14 33.87 30.81 39.65
C ASN A 14 33.86 29.38 39.11
N GLU A 15 35.02 28.79 38.85
CA GLU A 15 35.15 27.39 38.46
C GLU A 15 34.64 26.46 39.57
N LYS A 16 35.04 26.69 40.84
CA LYS A 16 34.50 25.92 41.97
C LYS A 16 32.99 26.08 42.12
N ILE A 17 32.46 27.30 41.98
CA ILE A 17 31.02 27.56 42.02
C ILE A 17 30.32 26.80 40.89
N SER A 18 30.87 26.81 39.67
CA SER A 18 30.34 26.07 38.52
C SER A 18 30.34 24.57 38.76
N ASN A 19 31.43 24.01 39.30
CA ASN A 19 31.53 22.60 39.65
C ASN A 19 30.47 22.21 40.70
N ILE A 20 30.28 23.03 41.74
CA ILE A 20 29.24 22.78 42.74
C ILE A 20 27.85 22.79 42.10
N LYS A 21 27.55 23.78 41.25
CA LYS A 21 26.26 23.86 40.53
C LYS A 21 26.04 22.60 39.67
N THR A 22 27.04 22.16 38.93
CA THR A 22 26.98 20.95 38.09
C THR A 22 26.72 19.70 38.93
N CYS A 23 27.46 19.52 40.03
CA CYS A 23 27.24 18.42 40.97
C CYS A 23 25.82 18.45 41.57
N LEU A 24 25.31 19.64 41.90
CA LEU A 24 23.95 19.79 42.43
C LEU A 24 22.90 19.38 41.40
N SER A 25 23.05 19.84 40.15
CA SER A 25 22.16 19.48 39.05
C SER A 25 22.17 17.97 38.75
N LEU A 26 23.35 17.36 38.72
CA LEU A 26 23.51 15.91 38.57
C LEU A 26 22.78 15.13 39.67
N ARG A 27 22.97 15.53 40.93
CA ARG A 27 22.25 14.92 42.06
C ARG A 27 20.74 15.09 41.92
N ASN A 28 20.27 16.28 41.55
CA ASN A 28 18.85 16.58 41.38
C ASN A 28 18.23 15.69 40.29
N CYS A 29 18.88 15.53 39.13
CA CYS A 29 18.40 14.63 38.08
C CYS A 29 18.28 13.16 38.53
N GLY A 30 19.11 12.72 39.47
CA GLY A 30 19.10 11.33 39.98
C GLY A 30 18.16 11.07 41.16
N GLN A 31 17.90 12.09 42.00
CA GLN A 31 17.11 11.96 43.24
C GLN A 31 15.71 12.56 43.14
N GLU A 32 15.54 13.65 42.39
CA GLU A 32 14.25 14.31 42.25
C GLU A 32 13.37 13.48 41.30
N PRO A 33 12.19 13.00 41.76
CA PRO A 33 11.43 11.99 41.04
C PRO A 33 10.84 12.50 39.72
N THR A 34 10.50 13.79 39.61
CA THR A 34 9.89 14.33 38.38
C THR A 34 10.92 14.42 37.25
N LEU A 35 12.11 14.97 37.52
CA LEU A 35 13.24 15.04 36.60
C LEU A 35 13.72 13.65 36.20
N LYS A 36 13.84 12.72 37.16
CA LYS A 36 14.21 11.33 36.86
C LYS A 36 13.20 10.66 35.93
N THR A 37 11.91 10.90 36.14
CA THR A 37 10.85 10.36 35.27
C THR A 37 10.93 10.94 33.87
N ILE A 38 11.17 12.24 33.73
CA ILE A 38 11.34 12.91 32.42
C ILE A 38 12.60 12.37 31.72
N LEU A 39 13.72 12.22 32.43
CA LEU A 39 14.97 11.70 31.87
C LEU A 39 14.80 10.25 31.37
N ASN A 40 14.11 9.41 32.13
CA ASN A 40 13.79 8.04 31.71
C ASN A 40 12.88 8.03 30.47
N LYS A 41 11.84 8.87 30.42
CA LYS A 41 10.98 9.00 29.24
C LYS A 41 11.78 9.40 28.00
N ILE A 42 12.70 10.35 28.12
CA ILE A 42 13.59 10.73 27.02
C ILE A 42 14.45 9.54 26.60
N GLY A 43 15.01 8.79 27.56
CA GLY A 43 15.77 7.56 27.28
C GLY A 43 14.96 6.52 26.52
N ASP A 44 13.73 6.24 26.98
CA ASP A 44 12.82 5.29 26.34
C ASP A 44 12.43 5.76 24.92
N GLU A 45 12.13 7.04 24.74
CA GLU A 45 11.84 7.63 23.43
C GLU A 45 13.03 7.53 22.47
N ILE A 46 14.26 7.74 22.94
CA ILE A 46 15.49 7.57 22.13
C ILE A 46 15.63 6.12 21.66
N VAL A 47 15.36 5.14 22.52
CA VAL A 47 15.38 3.71 22.14
C VAL A 47 14.34 3.42 21.06
N VAL A 48 13.13 3.95 21.21
CA VAL A 48 12.06 3.80 20.20
C VAL A 48 12.45 4.45 18.87
N VAL A 49 13.03 5.66 18.90
CA VAL A 49 13.52 6.35 17.69
C VAL A 49 14.59 5.52 16.99
N ASN A 50 15.54 4.94 17.74
CA ASN A 50 16.58 4.08 17.18
C ASN A 50 15.99 2.85 16.45
N GLU A 51 15.01 2.19 17.06
CA GLU A 51 14.31 1.06 16.42
C GLU A 51 13.51 1.46 15.18
N LEU A 52 12.94 2.67 15.16
CA LEU A 52 12.28 3.21 13.97
C LEU A 52 13.27 3.51 12.84
N LEU A 53 14.46 4.01 13.16
CA LEU A 53 15.53 4.24 12.19
C LEU A 53 16.00 2.92 11.56
N ASN A 54 16.20 1.87 12.37
CA ASN A 54 16.56 0.54 11.86
C ASN A 54 15.51 0.00 10.87
N LYS A 55 14.21 0.19 11.17
CA LYS A 55 13.13 -0.22 10.27
C LYS A 55 13.12 0.59 8.98
N LEU A 56 13.37 1.90 9.08
CA LEU A 56 13.46 2.77 7.92
C LEU A 56 14.61 2.36 7.00
N GLU A 57 15.77 2.02 7.58
CA GLU A 57 16.92 1.54 6.82
C GLU A 57 16.59 0.25 6.04
N LEU A 58 15.92 -0.71 6.69
CA LEU A 58 15.47 -1.93 6.02
C LEU A 58 14.48 -1.66 4.88
N GLU A 59 13.54 -0.74 5.08
CA GLU A 59 12.56 -0.37 4.04
C GLU A 59 13.23 0.31 2.84
N ILE A 60 14.22 1.18 3.09
CA ILE A 60 15.01 1.81 2.04
C ILE A 60 15.76 0.74 1.23
N GLN A 61 16.42 -0.20 1.88
CA GLN A 61 17.14 -1.29 1.19
C GLN A 61 16.20 -2.13 0.31
N TYR A 62 15.01 -2.47 0.82
CA TYR A 62 14.01 -3.20 0.04
C TYR A 62 13.52 -2.38 -1.16
N GLN A 63 13.27 -1.09 -0.98
CA GLN A 63 12.84 -0.20 -2.05
C GLN A 63 13.92 -0.05 -3.13
N GLU A 64 15.19 0.05 -2.76
CA GLU A 64 16.31 0.10 -3.70
C GLU A 64 16.40 -1.18 -4.54
N GLN A 65 16.32 -2.35 -3.91
CA GLN A 65 16.31 -3.65 -4.61
C GLN A 65 15.12 -3.76 -5.58
N THR A 66 13.93 -3.37 -5.12
CA THR A 66 12.72 -3.38 -5.95
C THR A 66 12.84 -2.41 -7.14
N THR A 67 13.47 -1.25 -6.92
CA THR A 67 13.70 -0.27 -8.00
C THR A 67 14.70 -0.79 -9.03
N ASN A 68 15.75 -1.51 -8.60
CA ASN A 68 16.72 -2.09 -9.51
C ASN A 68 16.10 -3.20 -10.38
N THR A 69 15.34 -4.11 -9.77
CA THR A 69 14.61 -5.17 -10.51
C THR A 69 13.59 -4.59 -11.48
N LEU A 70 12.90 -3.51 -11.10
CA LEU A 70 11.98 -2.82 -12.00
C LEU A 70 12.70 -2.20 -13.20
N LYS A 71 13.89 -1.60 -13.00
CA LYS A 71 14.71 -1.06 -14.10
C LYS A 71 15.16 -2.14 -15.07
N GLU A 72 15.58 -3.30 -14.56
CA GLU A 72 15.96 -4.45 -15.39
C GLU A 72 14.79 -4.93 -16.25
N LEU A 73 13.59 -5.03 -15.67
CA LEU A 73 12.38 -5.40 -16.40
C LEU A 73 12.02 -4.37 -17.48
N CYS A 74 12.10 -3.08 -17.17
CA CYS A 74 11.87 -2.02 -18.15
C CYS A 74 12.87 -2.10 -19.32
N ALA A 75 14.15 -2.37 -19.03
CA ALA A 75 15.17 -2.52 -20.07
C ALA A 75 14.88 -3.71 -21.00
N SER A 76 14.50 -4.86 -20.44
CA SER A 76 14.09 -6.04 -21.22
C SER A 76 12.86 -5.75 -22.08
N LEU A 77 11.86 -5.05 -21.54
CA LEU A 77 10.66 -4.70 -22.30
C LEU A 77 10.97 -3.71 -23.43
N GLU A 78 11.92 -2.79 -23.22
CA GLU A 78 12.36 -1.87 -24.27
C GLU A 78 13.06 -2.60 -25.41
N GLU A 79 13.85 -3.63 -25.11
CA GLU A 79 14.44 -4.53 -26.12
C GLU A 79 13.35 -5.28 -26.91
N ASP A 80 12.39 -5.89 -26.23
CA ASP A 80 11.25 -6.57 -26.88
C ASP A 80 10.45 -5.63 -27.79
N CYS A 81 10.26 -4.37 -27.38
CA CYS A 81 9.58 -3.36 -28.20
C CYS A 81 10.36 -3.06 -29.48
N LYS A 82 11.69 -2.91 -29.38
CA LYS A 82 12.56 -2.70 -30.55
C LYS A 82 12.51 -3.88 -31.51
N ASP A 83 12.48 -5.10 -30.98
CA ASP A 83 12.34 -6.31 -31.80
C ASP A 83 11.01 -6.34 -32.55
N VAL A 84 9.90 -6.01 -31.86
CA VAL A 84 8.58 -5.93 -32.50
C VAL A 84 8.53 -4.84 -33.57
N GLU A 85 9.13 -3.68 -33.32
CA GLU A 85 9.25 -2.61 -34.31
C GLU A 85 10.05 -3.07 -35.53
N HIS A 86 11.20 -3.72 -35.31
CA HIS A 86 12.02 -4.27 -36.37
C HIS A 86 11.26 -5.34 -37.18
N LEU A 87 10.51 -6.24 -36.53
CA LEU A 87 9.68 -7.23 -37.21
C LEU A 87 8.58 -6.58 -38.06
N LYS A 88 7.95 -5.52 -37.54
CA LYS A 88 6.92 -4.76 -38.26
C LYS A 88 7.48 -4.08 -39.51
N GLU A 89 8.69 -3.55 -39.45
CA GLU A 89 9.34 -2.88 -40.60
C GLU A 89 9.87 -3.87 -41.65
N ASN A 90 10.18 -5.11 -41.25
CA ASN A 90 10.78 -6.14 -42.10
C ASN A 90 9.81 -7.28 -42.45
N ILE A 91 8.52 -6.99 -42.65
CA ILE A 91 7.54 -8.00 -43.05
C ILE A 91 7.79 -8.43 -44.51
N PRO A 92 8.03 -9.72 -44.79
CA PRO A 92 8.23 -10.20 -46.15
C PRO A 92 6.99 -9.97 -47.03
N PRO A 93 7.15 -9.53 -48.29
CA PRO A 93 6.04 -9.21 -49.18
C PRO A 93 5.17 -10.41 -49.61
N HIS A 94 5.53 -11.63 -49.20
CA HIS A 94 4.80 -12.86 -49.50
C HIS A 94 3.95 -13.40 -48.34
N LEU A 95 3.89 -12.68 -47.20
CA LEU A 95 2.95 -13.02 -46.12
C LEU A 95 1.54 -12.48 -46.42
N PRO A 96 0.46 -13.21 -46.05
CA PRO A 96 -0.90 -12.69 -46.16
C PRO A 96 -1.05 -11.41 -45.34
N GLN A 97 -1.29 -10.26 -45.98
CA GLN A 97 -1.60 -9.02 -45.28
C GLN A 97 -2.99 -9.13 -44.64
N VAL A 98 -3.02 -9.30 -43.32
CA VAL A 98 -4.26 -9.17 -42.55
C VAL A 98 -4.63 -7.70 -42.50
N THR A 99 -5.52 -7.27 -43.39
CA THR A 99 -6.17 -5.96 -43.32
C THR A 99 -7.10 -5.93 -42.11
N VAL A 100 -6.63 -5.35 -41.00
CA VAL A 100 -7.51 -5.00 -39.88
C VAL A 100 -8.31 -3.75 -40.29
N THR A 101 -9.44 -3.97 -40.96
CA THR A 101 -10.46 -2.95 -41.17
C THR A 101 -11.22 -2.78 -39.85
N GLN A 102 -11.11 -1.59 -39.26
CA GLN A 102 -12.03 -1.13 -38.23
C GLN A 102 -13.47 -1.23 -38.77
N ASN A 103 -14.36 -1.96 -38.08
CA ASN A 103 -15.76 -1.56 -37.86
C ASN A 103 -16.49 -2.50 -36.88
N SER A 104 -17.42 -1.86 -36.16
CA SER A 104 -18.27 -2.33 -35.08
C SER A 104 -19.33 -3.37 -35.50
N ALA A 105 -19.84 -4.09 -34.48
CA ALA A 105 -21.17 -4.71 -34.34
C ALA A 105 -21.33 -6.22 -34.62
N THR A 106 -21.39 -6.96 -33.49
CA THR A 106 -22.46 -7.88 -33.03
C THR A 106 -22.84 -9.15 -33.81
N VAL A 107 -23.12 -10.20 -33.00
CA VAL A 107 -23.89 -11.45 -33.26
C VAL A 107 -23.05 -12.58 -33.82
N SER A 108 -23.07 -13.85 -33.39
CA SER A 108 -23.49 -14.60 -32.18
C SER A 108 -23.03 -16.04 -32.47
N ASP A 109 -22.78 -16.83 -31.42
CA ASP A 109 -22.88 -18.30 -31.33
C ASP A 109 -22.42 -19.20 -32.49
N LEU A 110 -21.49 -20.11 -32.19
CA LEU A 110 -21.81 -21.55 -32.02
C LEU A 110 -20.57 -22.30 -31.51
N ASP A 111 -20.83 -23.18 -30.54
CA ASP A 111 -19.92 -24.00 -29.73
C ASP A 111 -19.53 -25.31 -30.50
N PRO A 112 -19.00 -26.38 -29.88
CA PRO A 112 -17.60 -26.82 -29.96
C PRO A 112 -17.42 -28.22 -30.61
N GLU A 113 -16.25 -28.54 -31.17
CA GLU A 113 -15.82 -29.95 -31.34
C GLU A 113 -14.32 -30.13 -31.06
N GLU A 114 -14.04 -30.78 -29.93
CA GLU A 114 -12.92 -31.71 -29.71
C GLU A 114 -13.32 -33.07 -30.33
N PRO A 115 -12.39 -33.91 -30.83
CA PRO A 115 -11.76 -34.86 -29.89
C PRO A 115 -10.33 -35.35 -30.24
N GLY A 116 -9.48 -35.40 -29.22
CA GLY A 116 -9.01 -36.68 -28.68
C GLY A 116 -7.68 -37.32 -29.14
N LYS A 117 -6.92 -37.75 -28.11
CA LYS A 117 -5.91 -38.83 -27.95
C LYS A 117 -4.58 -38.28 -27.42
N GLY A 118 -4.01 -38.68 -26.29
CA GLY A 118 -4.29 -39.71 -25.28
C GLY A 118 -3.01 -39.92 -24.45
N GLU A 119 -3.16 -39.98 -23.11
CA GLU A 119 -2.52 -40.82 -22.07
C GLU A 119 -1.06 -41.35 -22.26
N GLU A 120 -0.15 -41.53 -21.27
CA GLU A 120 0.03 -41.20 -19.84
C GLU A 120 1.46 -41.77 -19.44
N PRO A 121 1.84 -42.09 -18.18
CA PRO A 121 2.81 -41.41 -17.29
C PRO A 121 4.15 -42.15 -17.02
N VAL A 122 5.13 -41.50 -16.36
CA VAL A 122 6.17 -42.19 -15.57
C VAL A 122 6.51 -41.43 -14.28
N LYS A 123 6.68 -42.21 -13.21
CA LYS A 123 6.75 -41.91 -11.78
C LYS A 123 8.17 -42.17 -11.25
N GLY A 124 8.53 -41.49 -10.15
CA GLY A 124 9.64 -41.84 -9.24
C GLY A 124 10.75 -40.77 -9.22
N GLU A 125 11.41 -40.42 -8.12
CA GLU A 125 11.31 -40.74 -6.69
C GLU A 125 12.17 -39.66 -5.97
N GLU A 126 11.82 -39.31 -4.73
CA GLU A 126 12.58 -38.39 -3.86
C GLU A 126 13.86 -39.08 -3.32
N PRO A 127 14.88 -38.38 -2.75
CA PRO A 127 14.75 -37.93 -1.36
C PRO A 127 15.56 -36.67 -0.92
N GLY A 128 14.89 -35.83 -0.12
CA GLY A 128 15.40 -35.38 1.19
C GLY A 128 16.49 -34.29 1.27
N ALA A 129 16.08 -33.05 1.59
CA ALA A 129 16.82 -32.20 2.53
C ALA A 129 15.93 -31.08 3.10
N THR A 130 15.74 -31.13 4.42
CA THR A 130 15.22 -30.10 5.32
C THR A 130 15.55 -28.65 4.93
N LYS A 131 14.57 -27.72 5.03
CA LYS A 131 14.69 -26.43 5.76
C LYS A 131 13.49 -25.48 5.61
N LYS A 132 13.03 -25.02 6.78
CA LYS A 132 12.49 -23.67 7.11
C LYS A 132 11.09 -23.30 6.60
N LYS A 133 10.18 -23.17 7.57
CA LYS A 133 8.90 -22.46 7.48
C LYS A 133 9.10 -21.08 6.82
N PRO A 134 8.25 -20.67 5.88
CA PRO A 134 8.32 -19.33 5.34
C PRO A 134 7.94 -18.30 6.43
N PRO A 135 8.65 -17.16 6.51
CA PRO A 135 8.24 -16.01 7.30
C PRO A 135 6.84 -15.56 6.88
N LYS A 136 6.04 -15.09 7.83
CA LYS A 136 4.69 -14.55 7.58
C LYS A 136 4.78 -13.50 6.46
N GLU A 137 4.28 -13.85 5.28
CA GLU A 137 4.01 -12.90 4.22
C GLU A 137 3.19 -11.75 4.83
N GLN A 138 3.77 -10.55 4.86
CA GLN A 138 2.96 -9.34 4.88
C GLN A 138 2.11 -9.40 3.62
N ARG A 139 0.86 -9.85 3.78
CA ARG A 139 -0.12 -9.89 2.71
C ARG A 139 -0.37 -8.45 2.29
N ASN A 140 0.34 -8.02 1.25
CA ASN A 140 0.20 -6.69 0.67
C ASN A 140 -1.27 -6.47 0.30
N ILE A 141 -1.90 -5.51 0.96
CA ILE A 141 -3.29 -5.13 0.67
C ILE A 141 -3.26 -4.32 -0.62
N LYS A 142 -4.06 -4.71 -1.61
CA LYS A 142 -4.12 -4.00 -2.88
C LYS A 142 -4.76 -2.63 -2.67
N GLU A 143 -4.03 -1.58 -3.06
CA GLU A 143 -4.52 -0.20 -3.04
C GLU A 143 -4.89 0.27 -4.45
N MET A 144 -5.86 1.17 -4.54
CA MET A 144 -6.30 1.81 -5.77
C MET A 144 -5.29 2.89 -6.19
N PRO A 145 -4.73 2.83 -7.41
CA PRO A 145 -3.87 3.88 -7.92
C PRO A 145 -4.63 5.20 -8.11
N PHE A 146 -3.94 6.32 -7.84
CA PHE A 146 -4.47 7.64 -8.17
C PHE A 146 -4.73 7.79 -9.67
N ILE A 147 -5.63 8.70 -10.01
CA ILE A 147 -5.86 9.13 -11.40
C ILE A 147 -4.79 10.16 -11.74
N THR A 148 -4.17 10.04 -12.92
CA THR A 148 -3.18 11.01 -13.42
C THR A 148 -3.86 12.22 -14.05
N SER A 149 -3.12 13.31 -14.23
CA SER A 149 -3.66 14.51 -14.91
C SER A 149 -4.14 14.22 -16.33
N GLU A 150 -3.45 13.32 -17.04
CA GLU A 150 -3.81 12.89 -18.41
C GLU A 150 -5.12 12.11 -18.42
N GLU A 151 -5.26 11.12 -17.53
CA GLU A 151 -6.50 10.36 -17.38
C GLU A 151 -7.66 11.28 -16.99
N PHE A 152 -7.43 12.23 -16.07
CA PHE A 152 -8.45 13.19 -15.67
C PHE A 152 -8.91 14.08 -16.82
N ASN A 153 -7.98 14.54 -17.66
CA ASN A 153 -8.31 15.33 -18.84
C ASN A 153 -9.12 14.51 -19.86
N GLY A 154 -8.83 13.22 -19.99
CA GLY A 154 -9.56 12.27 -20.84
C GLY A 154 -10.99 11.94 -20.41
N ILE A 155 -11.36 12.15 -19.14
CA ILE A 155 -12.74 11.88 -18.68
C ILE A 155 -13.72 12.83 -19.39
N PRO A 156 -14.85 12.33 -19.94
CA PRO A 156 -15.88 13.18 -20.54
C PRO A 156 -16.42 14.26 -19.59
N ALA A 157 -16.64 15.47 -20.12
CA ALA A 157 -17.06 16.63 -19.33
C ALA A 157 -18.37 16.39 -18.56
N TYR A 158 -19.32 15.65 -19.15
CA TYR A 158 -20.59 15.33 -18.50
C TYR A 158 -20.42 14.43 -17.25
N MET A 159 -19.36 13.61 -17.19
CA MET A 159 -19.05 12.79 -16.00
C MET A 159 -18.32 13.60 -14.93
N LYS A 160 -17.36 14.44 -15.33
CA LYS A 160 -16.62 15.31 -14.42
C LYS A 160 -17.53 16.33 -13.74
N SER A 161 -18.52 16.85 -14.46
CA SER A 161 -19.37 17.94 -13.99
C SER A 161 -18.49 19.10 -13.47
N ARG A 162 -18.55 19.44 -12.17
CA ARG A 162 -17.70 20.45 -11.51
C ARG A 162 -16.61 19.85 -10.61
N LEU A 163 -16.35 18.55 -10.70
CA LEU A 163 -15.37 17.87 -9.87
C LEU A 163 -13.94 18.18 -10.33
N THR A 164 -13.07 18.46 -9.37
CA THR A 164 -11.66 18.73 -9.63
C THR A 164 -10.81 17.46 -9.49
N TYR A 165 -9.64 17.47 -10.11
CA TYR A 165 -8.63 16.42 -9.99
C TYR A 165 -8.35 16.05 -8.53
N CYS A 166 -8.06 17.06 -7.69
CA CYS A 166 -7.77 16.85 -6.27
C CYS A 166 -8.93 16.16 -5.55
N GLN A 167 -10.16 16.60 -5.80
CA GLN A 167 -11.34 16.03 -5.16
C GLN A 167 -11.53 14.55 -5.46
N ILE A 168 -11.23 14.10 -6.68
CA ILE A 168 -11.34 12.69 -7.06
C ILE A 168 -10.25 11.88 -6.36
N ASN A 169 -9.01 12.36 -6.39
CA ASN A 169 -7.88 11.68 -5.74
C ASN A 169 -7.99 11.67 -4.21
N ASP A 170 -8.59 12.69 -3.60
CA ASP A 170 -8.91 12.70 -2.16
C ASP A 170 -9.90 11.57 -1.81
N VAL A 171 -10.89 11.31 -2.67
CA VAL A 171 -11.82 10.17 -2.47
C VAL A 171 -11.11 8.83 -2.65
N ILE A 172 -10.20 8.71 -3.63
CA ILE A 172 -9.36 7.50 -3.79
C ILE A 172 -8.57 7.23 -2.51
N LYS A 173 -7.97 8.27 -1.92
CA LYS A 173 -7.23 8.17 -0.66
C LYS A 173 -8.09 7.65 0.49
N GLU A 174 -9.31 8.17 0.66
CA GLU A 174 -10.23 7.70 1.68
C GLU A 174 -10.73 6.26 1.40
N ILE A 175 -10.97 5.89 0.14
CA ILE A 175 -11.31 4.52 -0.25
C ILE A 175 -10.17 3.56 0.11
N ASN A 176 -8.91 3.91 -0.22
CA ASN A 176 -7.74 3.09 0.15
C ASN A 176 -7.63 2.92 1.65
N LYS A 177 -7.88 3.97 2.43
CA LYS A 177 -7.92 3.89 3.89
C LYS A 177 -8.99 2.90 4.39
N ALA A 178 -10.18 2.88 3.78
CA ALA A 178 -11.22 1.91 4.11
C ALA A 178 -10.80 0.46 3.77
N VAL A 179 -10.23 0.25 2.58
CA VAL A 179 -9.72 -1.05 2.12
C VAL A 179 -8.63 -1.56 3.07
N VAL A 180 -7.62 -0.73 3.36
CA VAL A 180 -6.53 -1.09 4.28
C VAL A 180 -7.08 -1.43 5.66
N SER A 181 -8.02 -0.64 6.19
CA SER A 181 -8.61 -0.89 7.51
C SER A 181 -9.39 -2.21 7.57
N LYS A 182 -10.23 -2.48 6.56
CA LYS A 182 -10.99 -3.73 6.44
C LYS A 182 -10.08 -4.95 6.38
N TYR A 183 -9.12 -4.96 5.45
CA TYR A 183 -8.26 -6.12 5.23
C TYR A 183 -7.19 -6.28 6.31
N LYS A 184 -6.83 -5.22 7.03
CA LYS A 184 -6.03 -5.33 8.25
C LYS A 184 -6.75 -6.10 9.36
N ILE A 185 -8.06 -5.89 9.52
CA ILE A 185 -8.90 -6.68 10.44
C ILE A 185 -9.04 -8.11 9.92
N LEU A 186 -9.28 -8.30 8.62
CA LEU A 186 -9.45 -9.63 8.02
C LEU A 186 -8.20 -10.52 8.15
N HIS A 187 -7.01 -9.91 8.01
CA HIS A 187 -5.71 -10.59 8.13
C HIS A 187 -5.18 -10.71 9.56
N GLN A 188 -5.82 -10.07 10.54
CA GLN A 188 -5.36 -10.13 11.92
C GLN A 188 -5.54 -11.55 12.50
N PRO A 189 -4.53 -12.10 13.21
CA PRO A 189 -4.62 -13.46 13.73
C PRO A 189 -5.77 -13.61 14.72
N LYS A 190 -6.61 -14.64 14.54
CA LYS A 190 -7.77 -14.96 15.40
C LYS A 190 -7.41 -15.21 16.88
N LYS A 191 -6.14 -15.57 17.15
CA LYS A 191 -5.59 -15.79 18.49
C LYS A 191 -5.05 -14.51 19.15
N SER A 192 -4.89 -13.44 18.37
CA SER A 192 -4.54 -12.12 18.89
C SER A 192 -5.79 -11.48 19.48
N THR A 193 -5.62 -10.68 20.52
CA THR A 193 -6.68 -9.96 21.25
C THR A 193 -7.45 -9.00 20.32
N MET A 194 -8.44 -9.52 19.59
CA MET A 194 -9.43 -8.71 18.89
C MET A 194 -10.41 -8.11 19.90
N SER A 195 -10.67 -6.81 19.78
CA SER A 195 -11.76 -6.15 20.50
C SER A 195 -13.11 -6.71 20.07
N SER A 196 -14.16 -6.55 20.90
CA SER A 196 -15.51 -7.01 20.54
C SER A 196 -16.01 -6.37 19.24
N VAL A 197 -15.71 -5.08 19.03
CA VAL A 197 -16.05 -4.32 17.82
C VAL A 197 -15.35 -4.89 16.59
N ALA A 198 -14.04 -5.17 16.67
CA ALA A 198 -13.28 -5.77 15.58
C ALA A 198 -13.79 -7.17 15.22
N ARG A 199 -14.24 -7.95 16.22
CA ARG A 199 -14.83 -9.28 16.00
C ARG A 199 -16.18 -9.19 15.27
N ASN A 200 -17.05 -8.24 15.64
CA ASN A 200 -18.32 -8.03 14.96
C ASN A 200 -18.11 -7.61 13.49
N LEU A 201 -17.16 -6.70 13.24
CA LEU A 201 -16.78 -6.29 11.88
C LEU A 201 -16.22 -7.47 11.08
N TYR A 202 -15.39 -8.31 11.69
CA TYR A 202 -14.85 -9.51 11.05
C TYR A 202 -15.96 -10.48 10.59
N HIS A 203 -16.96 -10.74 11.44
CA HIS A 203 -18.11 -11.57 11.05
C HIS A 203 -18.91 -10.93 9.90
N ARG A 204 -19.18 -9.62 9.98
CA ARG A 204 -19.84 -8.90 8.88
C ARG A 204 -19.07 -9.03 7.56
N PHE A 205 -17.75 -8.89 7.57
CA PHE A 205 -16.94 -9.02 6.35
C PHE A 205 -17.02 -10.42 5.72
N LEU A 206 -17.13 -11.47 6.54
CA LEU A 206 -17.30 -12.84 6.05
C LEU A 206 -18.71 -13.07 5.47
N ASP A 207 -19.75 -12.53 6.12
CA ASP A 207 -21.13 -12.63 5.63
C ASP A 207 -21.32 -11.86 4.32
N GLU A 208 -20.54 -10.80 4.12
CA GLU A 208 -20.51 -10.02 2.90
C GLU A 208 -19.74 -10.70 1.77
N GLU A 209 -18.95 -11.75 1.99
CA GLU A 209 -18.26 -12.43 0.89
C GLU A 209 -19.22 -13.19 -0.04
N THR A 210 -18.93 -13.16 -1.33
CA THR A 210 -19.63 -13.91 -2.37
C THR A 210 -18.65 -14.68 -3.23
N LYS A 211 -19.14 -15.62 -4.05
CA LYS A 211 -18.31 -16.38 -4.98
C LYS A 211 -17.53 -15.46 -5.93
N ASP A 212 -18.15 -14.35 -6.35
CA ASP A 212 -17.60 -13.40 -7.31
C ASP A 212 -16.58 -12.42 -6.69
N THR A 213 -16.55 -12.30 -5.36
CA THR A 213 -15.57 -11.46 -4.64
C THR A 213 -14.43 -12.26 -4.03
N LYS A 214 -14.44 -13.58 -4.19
CA LYS A 214 -13.40 -14.45 -3.64
C LYS A 214 -12.05 -14.10 -4.27
N GLY A 215 -11.04 -13.86 -3.43
CA GLY A 215 -9.70 -13.49 -3.87
C GLY A 215 -9.53 -12.03 -4.33
N HIS A 216 -10.60 -11.22 -4.29
CA HIS A 216 -10.54 -9.81 -4.66
C HIS A 216 -10.69 -8.89 -3.45
N TYR A 217 -10.08 -7.71 -3.54
CA TYR A 217 -10.23 -6.66 -2.53
C TYR A 217 -11.50 -5.85 -2.81
N PHE A 218 -12.42 -5.76 -1.85
CA PHE A 218 -13.67 -5.01 -2.02
C PHE A 218 -14.11 -4.32 -0.73
N ILE A 219 -14.85 -3.22 -0.89
CA ILE A 219 -15.50 -2.50 0.20
C ILE A 219 -16.99 -2.31 -0.09
N VAL A 220 -17.77 -2.10 0.96
CA VAL A 220 -19.19 -1.73 0.88
C VAL A 220 -19.40 -0.33 1.46
N GLU A 221 -20.58 0.26 1.24
CA GLU A 221 -20.88 1.60 1.77
C GLU A 221 -20.75 1.69 3.30
N ALA A 222 -21.05 0.61 4.02
CA ALA A 222 -20.88 0.55 5.47
C ALA A 222 -19.39 0.69 5.87
N ASP A 223 -18.47 0.14 5.08
CA ASP A 223 -17.03 0.24 5.34
C ASP A 223 -16.52 1.67 5.14
N VAL A 224 -17.05 2.37 4.13
CA VAL A 224 -16.73 3.79 3.89
C VAL A 224 -17.21 4.62 5.08
N LYS A 225 -18.42 4.41 5.57
CA LYS A 225 -18.97 5.14 6.72
C LYS A 225 -18.21 4.84 8.03
N GLU A 226 -17.73 3.62 8.19
CA GLU A 226 -17.03 3.18 9.42
C GLU A 226 -15.58 3.70 9.48
N PHE A 227 -14.84 3.62 8.36
CA PHE A 227 -13.38 3.85 8.36
C PHE A 227 -12.95 5.20 7.79
N THR A 228 -13.87 5.97 7.21
CA THR A 228 -13.59 7.26 6.56
C THR A 228 -14.51 8.35 7.09
N ALA A 229 -14.10 9.61 6.92
CA ALA A 229 -14.97 10.76 7.19
C ALA A 229 -15.85 11.12 5.97
N LEU A 230 -15.91 10.25 4.97
CA LEU A 230 -16.53 10.52 3.69
C LEU A 230 -18.05 10.31 3.76
N LYS A 231 -18.80 11.30 3.30
CA LYS A 231 -20.26 11.21 3.20
C LYS A 231 -20.64 10.45 1.93
N VAL A 232 -21.40 9.38 2.09
CA VAL A 232 -22.00 8.62 0.98
C VAL A 232 -23.21 9.40 0.45
N ASP A 233 -22.95 10.42 -0.35
CA ASP A 233 -23.95 11.30 -0.96
C ASP A 233 -23.98 11.15 -2.50
N LYS A 234 -24.83 11.93 -3.17
CA LYS A 234 -24.90 11.91 -4.65
C LYS A 234 -23.55 12.22 -5.30
N ARG A 235 -22.73 13.08 -4.67
CA ARG A 235 -21.41 13.45 -5.18
C ARG A 235 -20.46 12.26 -5.11
N PHE A 236 -20.49 11.49 -4.03
CA PHE A 236 -19.71 10.25 -3.93
C PHE A 236 -20.04 9.26 -5.05
N HIS A 237 -21.32 9.06 -5.37
CA HIS A 237 -21.71 8.16 -6.47
C HIS A 237 -21.29 8.67 -7.86
N VAL A 238 -21.28 9.99 -8.08
CA VAL A 238 -20.71 10.57 -9.31
C VAL A 238 -19.21 10.25 -9.40
N ILE A 239 -18.48 10.37 -8.29
CA ILE A 239 -17.05 10.02 -8.25
C ILE A 239 -16.85 8.52 -8.47
N LEU A 240 -17.66 7.64 -7.88
CA LEU A 240 -17.60 6.19 -8.15
C LEU A 240 -17.81 5.86 -9.64
N ASN A 241 -18.72 6.56 -10.32
CA ASN A 241 -18.89 6.39 -11.77
C ASN A 241 -17.65 6.80 -12.56
N ILE A 242 -16.97 7.88 -12.14
CA ILE A 242 -15.68 8.28 -12.72
C ILE A 242 -14.61 7.21 -12.46
N LEU A 243 -14.49 6.72 -11.22
CA LEU A 243 -13.51 5.69 -10.88
C LEU A 243 -13.75 4.39 -11.67
N ARG A 244 -15.01 4.03 -11.90
CA ARG A 244 -15.39 2.92 -12.77
C ARG A 244 -15.00 3.16 -14.23
N HIS A 245 -15.19 4.38 -14.75
CA HIS A 245 -14.75 4.76 -16.09
C HIS A 245 -13.23 4.65 -16.25
N CYS A 246 -12.47 5.10 -15.25
CA CYS A 246 -11.01 4.97 -15.18
C CYS A 246 -10.54 3.56 -14.79
N ARG A 247 -11.42 2.56 -14.76
CA ARG A 247 -11.13 1.15 -14.44
C ARG A 247 -10.41 0.95 -13.10
N ARG A 248 -10.68 1.81 -12.12
CA ARG A 248 -10.10 1.71 -10.78
C ARG A 248 -10.90 0.80 -9.85
N LEU A 249 -12.20 0.67 -10.12
CA LEU A 249 -13.09 -0.23 -9.40
C LEU A 249 -14.19 -0.78 -10.30
N SER A 250 -14.77 -1.90 -9.87
CA SER A 250 -15.96 -2.50 -10.45
C SER A 250 -17.03 -2.75 -9.40
N GLU A 251 -18.28 -2.91 -9.82
CA GLU A 251 -19.42 -3.12 -8.91
C GLU A 251 -19.96 -4.55 -9.04
N VAL A 252 -19.99 -5.27 -7.93
CA VAL A 252 -20.61 -6.59 -7.82
C VAL A 252 -21.86 -6.46 -6.95
N ARG A 253 -23.03 -6.74 -7.54
CA ARG A 253 -24.33 -6.67 -6.86
C ARG A 253 -24.82 -8.07 -6.51
N GLY A 254 -25.21 -8.28 -5.26
CA GLY A 254 -25.76 -9.56 -4.81
C GLY A 254 -26.30 -9.47 -3.38
N GLY A 255 -27.44 -10.12 -3.11
CA GLY A 255 -28.06 -10.15 -1.78
C GLY A 255 -28.51 -8.77 -1.26
N GLY A 256 -28.92 -7.86 -2.16
CA GLY A 256 -29.30 -6.49 -1.80
C GLY A 256 -28.12 -5.58 -1.43
N LEU A 257 -26.88 -6.06 -1.57
CA LEU A 257 -25.66 -5.33 -1.24
C LEU A 257 -24.82 -5.07 -2.49
N THR A 258 -24.32 -3.83 -2.61
CA THR A 258 -23.38 -3.44 -3.68
C THR A 258 -21.97 -3.46 -3.12
N ARG A 259 -21.07 -4.18 -3.79
CA ARG A 259 -19.66 -4.34 -3.43
C ARG A 259 -18.80 -3.64 -4.46
N TYR A 260 -17.93 -2.75 -4.01
CA TYR A 260 -16.97 -2.03 -4.85
C TYR A 260 -15.65 -2.78 -4.81
N VAL A 261 -15.34 -3.50 -5.90
CA VAL A 261 -14.15 -4.32 -6.05
C VAL A 261 -13.02 -3.47 -6.63
N ILE A 262 -11.87 -3.45 -5.95
CA ILE A 262 -10.67 -2.72 -6.34
C ILE A 262 -9.94 -3.51 -7.43
N THR A 263 -9.75 -2.89 -8.59
CA THR A 263 -9.13 -3.49 -9.78
C THR A 263 -7.66 -3.12 -9.91
#